data_AF-A0AAU0LUL5-F1
#
_entry.id   AF-A0AAU0LUL5-F1
#
_cell.length_a   1.000
_cell.length_b   1.000
_cell.length_c   1.000
_cell.angle_alpha   90.00
_cell.angle_beta   90.00
_cell.angle_gamma   90.00
#
_symmetry.space_group_name_H-M   'P 1'
#
loop_
_entity.id
_entity.type
_entity.pdbx_description
1 polymer ?
#
loop_
_entity_poly.entity_id
_entity_poly.type
_entity_poly.pdbx_seq_one_letter_code
_entity_poly.pdbx_strand_id
1 'polypeptide(L)'
;MKRRKLAATDSETFINYYLPNWRSIIIGSILILMGISTCFIGYHPNDSFKENFSAMVLDFKDVFRFLVSLFMLLLHLSFIIGGFLLLKSNMKVIRARTDKKGLYFKRIKKKTGSMWALADLDALVFVPYIQIVNIRIIESNWLGPRLELETFQGREILTMLNVLSRKQKEQICQTVKEYGI
;
A
#
# COMPACT_ATOMS: atom_id res chain seq x y z
N MET A 1 -34.62 -42.21 -10.98
CA MET A 1 -33.22 -42.27 -10.49
C MET A 1 -32.42 -41.14 -11.14
N LYS A 2 -32.39 -39.95 -10.53
CA LYS A 2 -31.70 -38.75 -11.07
C LYS A 2 -30.45 -38.52 -10.24
N ARG A 3 -29.27 -38.74 -10.83
CA ARG A 3 -27.97 -38.62 -10.16
C ARG A 3 -27.79 -37.20 -9.61
N ARG A 4 -27.59 -37.12 -8.29
CA ARG A 4 -27.16 -35.91 -7.57
C ARG A 4 -25.83 -35.45 -8.17
N LYS A 5 -25.79 -34.26 -8.77
CA LYS A 5 -24.54 -33.52 -8.95
C LYS A 5 -24.18 -32.94 -7.58
N LEU A 6 -23.40 -33.71 -6.82
CA LEU A 6 -22.52 -33.18 -5.79
C LEU A 6 -21.46 -32.33 -6.50
N ALA A 7 -21.75 -31.05 -6.67
CA ALA A 7 -20.73 -30.03 -6.75
C ALA A 7 -20.83 -29.24 -5.45
N ALA A 8 -20.36 -29.87 -4.37
CA ALA A 8 -19.85 -29.11 -3.25
C ALA A 8 -18.60 -28.41 -3.79
N THR A 9 -18.78 -27.21 -4.35
CA THR A 9 -17.72 -26.21 -4.31
C THR A 9 -17.44 -26.00 -2.83
N ASP A 10 -16.49 -26.76 -2.30
CA ASP A 10 -15.71 -26.33 -1.15
C ASP A 10 -15.11 -24.98 -1.57
N SER A 11 -15.82 -23.90 -1.25
CA SER A 11 -15.24 -22.58 -1.26
C SER A 11 -14.08 -22.65 -0.27
N GLU A 12 -12.86 -22.84 -0.76
CA GLU A 12 -11.66 -22.69 0.04
C GLU A 12 -11.77 -21.29 0.67
N THR A 13 -12.06 -21.25 1.98
CA THR A 13 -12.19 -20.02 2.74
C THR A 13 -10.80 -19.40 2.84
N PHE A 14 -10.43 -18.59 1.86
CA PHE A 14 -9.20 -17.82 1.88
C PHE A 14 -9.43 -16.47 2.55
N ILE A 15 -8.56 -16.10 3.49
CA ILE A 15 -8.59 -14.80 4.15
C ILE A 15 -7.39 -14.00 3.65
N ASN A 16 -7.64 -12.89 2.96
CA ASN A 16 -6.60 -11.99 2.48
C ASN A 16 -6.39 -10.84 3.45
N TYR A 17 -5.13 -10.60 3.82
CA TYR A 17 -4.69 -9.49 4.65
C TYR A 17 -4.00 -8.46 3.77
N TYR A 18 -4.48 -7.23 3.80
CA TYR A 18 -4.05 -6.17 2.90
C TYR A 18 -3.16 -5.15 3.60
N LEU A 19 -2.25 -4.54 2.83
CA LEU A 19 -1.57 -3.31 3.23
C LEU A 19 -2.62 -2.22 3.50
N PRO A 20 -2.57 -1.52 4.63
CA PRO A 20 -3.46 -0.39 4.85
C PRO A 20 -3.26 0.69 3.79
N ASN A 21 -4.31 1.46 3.48
CA ASN A 21 -4.30 2.46 2.40
C ASN A 21 -3.54 3.75 2.75
N TRP A 22 -3.00 3.88 3.98
CA TRP A 22 -2.29 5.07 4.45
C TRP A 22 -1.17 5.54 3.51
N ARG A 23 -0.44 4.62 2.86
CA ARG A 23 0.60 4.99 1.87
C ARG A 23 0.00 5.75 0.68
N SER A 24 -1.06 5.23 0.08
CA SER A 24 -1.76 5.88 -1.04
C SER A 24 -2.37 7.22 -0.60
N ILE A 25 -2.87 7.30 0.64
CA ILE A 25 -3.37 8.54 1.22
C ILE A 25 -2.24 9.57 1.33
N ILE A 26 -1.10 9.22 1.92
CA ILE A 26 0.04 10.11 2.09
C ILE A 26 0.56 10.61 0.73
N ILE A 27 0.79 9.69 -0.22
CA ILE A 27 1.31 10.06 -1.55
C ILE A 27 0.31 10.94 -2.30
N GLY A 28 -0.98 10.57 -2.28
CA GLY A 28 -2.03 11.35 -2.92
C GLY A 28 -2.17 12.76 -2.32
N SER A 29 -2.13 12.88 -1.00
CA SER A 29 -2.14 14.17 -0.29
C SER A 29 -0.92 15.02 -0.62
N ILE A 30 0.28 14.44 -0.65
CA ILE A 30 1.52 15.17 -1.01
C ILE A 30 1.42 15.70 -2.44
N LEU A 31 0.96 14.90 -3.40
CA LEU A 31 0.81 15.33 -4.80
C LEU A 31 -0.18 16.49 -4.94
N ILE A 32 -1.33 16.42 -4.24
CA ILE A 32 -2.32 17.50 -4.24
C ILE A 32 -1.73 18.77 -3.62
N LEU A 33 -1.06 18.66 -2.46
CA LEU A 33 -0.44 19.80 -1.80
C LEU A 33 0.65 20.42 -2.66
N MET A 34 1.51 19.61 -3.27
CA MET A 34 2.53 20.10 -4.21
C MET A 34 1.89 20.84 -5.37
N GLY A 35 0.88 20.25 -6.03
CA GLY A 35 0.18 20.89 -7.15
C GLY A 35 -0.47 22.22 -6.77
N ILE A 36 -1.08 22.32 -5.58
CA ILE A 36 -1.67 23.56 -5.07
C ILE A 36 -0.56 24.58 -4.75
N SER A 37 0.48 24.17 -4.02
CA SER A 37 1.58 25.06 -3.63
C SER A 37 2.31 25.64 -4.84
N THR A 38 2.52 24.83 -5.88
CA THR A 38 3.19 25.28 -7.10
C THR A 38 2.34 26.28 -7.91
N CYS A 39 1.00 26.27 -7.78
CA CYS A 39 0.15 27.30 -8.38
C CYS A 39 0.38 28.71 -7.80
N PHE A 40 0.95 28.82 -6.59
CA PHE A 40 1.26 30.12 -5.97
C PHE A 40 2.67 30.61 -6.31
N ILE A 41 3.45 29.86 -7.10
CA ILE A 41 4.75 30.32 -7.59
C ILE A 41 4.51 31.50 -8.54
N GLY A 42 5.02 32.67 -8.17
CA GLY A 42 4.79 33.93 -8.91
C GLY A 42 3.72 34.84 -8.28
N TYR A 43 3.14 34.48 -7.14
CA TYR A 43 2.31 35.39 -6.36
C TYR A 43 3.13 36.56 -5.80
N HIS A 44 2.66 37.78 -6.03
CA HIS A 44 3.19 38.98 -5.40
C HIS A 44 2.07 39.70 -4.63
N PRO A 45 2.23 39.94 -3.31
CA PRO A 45 1.16 40.51 -2.48
C PRO A 45 0.80 41.95 -2.85
N ASN A 46 1.69 42.64 -3.56
CA ASN A 46 1.50 44.03 -3.99
C ASN A 46 0.89 44.15 -5.40
N ASP A 47 0.76 43.04 -6.13
CA ASP A 47 0.22 43.04 -7.49
C ASP A 47 -1.31 42.99 -7.46
N SER A 48 -1.95 43.55 -8.49
CA SER A 48 -3.40 43.48 -8.63
C SER A 48 -3.88 42.03 -8.79
N PHE A 49 -5.15 41.75 -8.50
CA PHE A 49 -5.74 40.42 -8.69
C PHE A 49 -5.53 39.90 -10.13
N LYS A 50 -5.63 40.77 -11.13
CA LYS A 50 -5.45 40.41 -12.54
C LYS A 50 -4.01 40.02 -12.86
N GLU A 51 -3.04 40.75 -12.33
CA GLU A 51 -1.61 40.46 -12.53
C GLU A 51 -1.23 39.16 -11.85
N ASN A 52 -1.69 38.95 -10.62
CA ASN A 52 -1.50 37.70 -9.89
C ASN A 52 -2.19 36.51 -10.59
N PHE A 53 -3.42 36.68 -11.09
CA PHE A 53 -4.11 35.63 -11.84
C PHE A 53 -3.39 35.27 -13.13
N SER A 54 -2.90 36.28 -13.88
CA SER A 54 -2.13 36.03 -15.09
C SER A 54 -0.78 35.36 -14.78
N ALA A 55 -0.10 35.76 -13.70
CA ALA A 55 1.15 35.13 -13.29
C ALA A 55 0.98 33.67 -12.82
N MET A 56 -0.13 33.36 -12.14
CA MET A 56 -0.40 32.02 -11.59
C MET A 56 -1.00 31.03 -12.59
N VAL A 57 -1.80 31.51 -13.56
CA VAL A 57 -2.62 30.65 -14.42
C VAL A 57 -2.10 30.63 -15.86
N LEU A 58 -2.06 31.78 -16.52
CA LEU A 58 -1.60 31.94 -17.90
C LEU A 58 -1.02 33.34 -18.12
N ASP A 59 0.26 33.40 -18.50
CA ASP A 59 0.97 34.65 -18.78
C ASP A 59 0.84 34.99 -20.27
N PHE A 60 0.16 36.09 -20.57
CA PHE A 60 -0.09 36.56 -21.94
C PHE A 60 0.89 37.64 -22.41
N LYS A 61 1.96 37.92 -21.67
CA LYS A 61 2.93 38.98 -22.02
C LYS A 61 3.67 38.69 -23.32
N ASP A 62 4.03 37.44 -23.57
CA ASP A 62 4.68 36.99 -24.81
C ASP A 62 4.44 35.50 -25.05
N VAL A 63 4.66 35.06 -26.29
CA VAL A 63 4.39 33.68 -26.74
C VAL A 63 5.18 32.65 -25.93
N PHE A 64 6.43 32.95 -25.58
CA PHE A 64 7.27 32.01 -24.83
C PHE A 64 6.76 31.84 -23.39
N ARG A 65 6.47 32.94 -22.70
CA ARG A 65 5.86 32.88 -21.35
C ARG A 65 4.50 32.22 -21.35
N PHE A 66 3.69 32.45 -22.38
CA PHE A 66 2.41 31.77 -22.55
C PHE A 66 2.59 30.24 -22.63
N LEU A 67 3.50 29.77 -23.49
CA LEU A 67 3.78 28.32 -23.63
C LEU A 67 4.31 27.70 -22.33
N VAL A 68 5.20 28.39 -21.62
CA VAL A 68 5.73 27.92 -20.33
C VAL A 68 4.62 27.86 -19.27
N SER A 69 3.81 28.91 -19.15
CA SER A 69 2.69 28.94 -18.19
C SER A 69 1.63 27.87 -18.49
N LEU A 70 1.33 27.62 -19.78
CA LEU A 70 0.44 26.54 -20.20
C LEU A 70 0.99 25.16 -19.82
N PHE A 71 2.28 24.93 -20.04
CA PHE A 71 2.94 23.68 -19.63
C PHE A 71 2.90 23.49 -18.10
N MET A 72 3.21 24.55 -17.33
CA MET A 72 3.15 24.52 -15.87
C MET A 72 1.73 24.27 -15.37
N LEU A 73 0.71 24.87 -15.99
CA LEU A 73 -0.69 24.64 -15.68
C LEU A 73 -1.08 23.17 -15.87
N LEU A 74 -0.69 22.55 -16.99
CA LEU A 74 -0.92 21.12 -17.24
C LEU A 74 -0.22 20.26 -16.20
N LEU A 75 0.99 20.63 -15.79
CA LEU A 75 1.75 19.94 -14.77
C LEU A 75 1.06 20.03 -13.40
N HIS A 76 0.58 21.21 -12.99
CA HIS A 76 -0.19 21.39 -11.76
C HIS A 76 -1.47 20.54 -11.76
N LEU A 77 -2.23 20.59 -12.86
CA LEU A 77 -3.43 19.77 -13.03
C LEU A 77 -3.09 18.28 -12.97
N SER A 78 -1.97 17.85 -13.54
CA SER A 78 -1.53 16.46 -13.48
C SER A 78 -1.24 15.99 -12.06
N PHE A 79 -0.63 16.85 -11.22
CA PHE A 79 -0.39 16.53 -9.80
C PHE A 79 -1.69 16.45 -9.00
N ILE A 80 -2.61 17.40 -9.20
CA ILE A 80 -3.89 17.42 -8.49
C ILE A 80 -4.76 16.22 -8.91
N ILE A 81 -4.92 16.00 -10.22
CA ILE A 81 -5.69 14.88 -10.77
C ILE A 81 -5.03 13.55 -10.38
N GLY A 82 -3.72 13.42 -10.54
CA GLY A 82 -2.97 12.22 -10.17
C GLY A 82 -3.09 11.89 -8.69
N GLY A 83 -2.96 12.89 -7.81
CA GLY A 83 -3.17 12.73 -6.38
C GLY A 83 -4.61 12.31 -6.05
N PHE A 84 -5.62 12.93 -6.67
CA PHE A 84 -7.02 12.55 -6.47
C PHE A 84 -7.31 11.12 -6.95
N LEU A 85 -6.76 10.72 -8.09
CA LEU A 85 -6.88 9.35 -8.60
C LEU A 85 -6.23 8.33 -7.66
N LEU A 86 -5.08 8.66 -7.08
CA LEU A 86 -4.43 7.79 -6.07
C LEU A 86 -5.25 7.67 -4.79
N LEU A 87 -5.84 8.78 -4.31
CA LEU A 87 -6.76 8.76 -3.17
C LEU A 87 -8.02 7.93 -3.45
N LYS A 88 -8.57 8.03 -4.66
CA LYS A 88 -9.73 7.24 -5.10
C LYS A 88 -9.37 5.77 -5.34
N SER A 89 -8.11 5.48 -5.67
CA SER A 89 -7.65 4.12 -5.92
C SER A 89 -7.64 3.32 -4.62
N ASN A 90 -8.54 2.34 -4.53
CA ASN A 90 -8.52 1.33 -3.48
C ASN A 90 -7.62 0.16 -3.88
N MET A 91 -6.43 0.44 -4.44
CA MET A 91 -5.49 -0.61 -4.84
C MET A 91 -4.99 -1.35 -3.60
N LYS A 92 -5.63 -2.48 -3.32
CA LYS A 92 -5.34 -3.30 -2.15
C LYS A 92 -4.18 -4.24 -2.45
N VAL A 93 -3.03 -3.98 -1.84
CA VAL A 93 -1.85 -4.86 -1.92
C VAL A 93 -1.99 -5.98 -0.90
N ILE A 94 -2.00 -7.24 -1.34
CA ILE A 94 -2.06 -8.41 -0.44
C ILE A 94 -0.69 -8.60 0.24
N ARG A 95 -0.70 -8.65 1.57
CA ARG A 95 0.48 -8.86 2.44
C ARG A 95 0.59 -10.29 2.93
N ALA A 96 -0.53 -10.86 3.34
CA ALA A 96 -0.64 -12.26 3.69
C ALA A 96 -1.96 -12.82 3.19
N ARG A 97 -2.01 -14.14 3.07
CA ARG A 97 -3.21 -14.92 2.86
C ARG A 97 -3.12 -16.18 3.72
N THR A 98 -4.21 -16.55 4.35
CA THR A 98 -4.37 -17.87 4.96
C THR A 98 -5.42 -18.64 4.18
N ASP A 99 -5.18 -19.92 3.96
CA ASP A 99 -6.17 -20.88 3.44
C ASP A 99 -6.16 -22.14 4.33
N LYS A 100 -6.77 -23.24 3.86
CA LYS A 100 -6.75 -24.54 4.56
C LYS A 100 -5.42 -25.30 4.43
N LYS A 101 -4.53 -24.91 3.52
CA LYS A 101 -3.29 -25.61 3.17
C LYS A 101 -2.06 -24.99 3.84
N GLY A 102 -2.05 -23.68 4.03
CA GLY A 102 -0.94 -22.98 4.64
C GLY A 102 -1.07 -21.46 4.71
N LEU A 103 0.04 -20.87 5.12
CA LEU A 103 0.21 -19.43 5.24
C LEU A 103 1.00 -18.91 4.04
N TYR A 104 0.46 -17.89 3.39
CA TYR A 104 1.10 -17.17 2.30
C TYR A 104 1.45 -15.77 2.78
N PHE A 105 2.67 -15.30 2.55
CA PHE A 105 3.05 -13.95 2.95
C PHE A 105 4.15 -13.35 2.06
N LYS A 106 4.20 -12.02 1.98
CA LYS A 106 5.32 -11.32 1.36
C LYS A 106 6.54 -11.46 2.26
N ARG A 107 7.65 -11.98 1.74
CA ARG A 107 8.92 -12.12 2.49
C ARG A 107 9.94 -11.15 1.91
N ILE A 108 10.67 -10.44 2.77
CA ILE A 108 11.89 -9.73 2.37
C ILE A 108 13.08 -10.50 2.90
N LYS A 109 13.95 -11.02 2.02
CA LYS A 109 15.29 -11.46 2.42
C LYS A 109 16.13 -10.19 2.64
N LYS A 110 16.48 -9.90 3.90
CA LYS A 110 17.34 -8.79 4.39
C LYS A 110 17.95 -7.94 3.26
N LYS A 111 17.49 -6.70 3.04
CA LYS A 111 18.25 -5.65 2.30
C LYS A 111 17.67 -4.24 2.38
N THR A 112 18.54 -3.29 2.02
CA THR A 112 18.58 -1.83 2.20
C THR A 112 17.53 -1.01 1.44
N GLY A 113 17.07 0.09 2.05
CA GLY A 113 16.49 1.26 1.36
C GLY A 113 15.25 1.04 0.48
N SER A 114 15.33 1.49 -0.78
CA SER A 114 14.23 1.54 -1.75
C SER A 114 13.62 0.17 -2.13
N MET A 115 14.29 -0.94 -1.80
CA MET A 115 13.80 -2.30 -2.05
C MET A 115 12.50 -2.63 -1.31
N TRP A 116 12.15 -1.89 -0.25
CA TRP A 116 10.88 -2.05 0.45
C TRP A 116 9.65 -1.71 -0.40
N ALA A 117 9.80 -0.82 -1.39
CA ALA A 117 8.73 -0.47 -2.32
C ALA A 117 8.54 -1.56 -3.39
N LEU A 118 9.63 -2.20 -3.80
CA LEU A 118 9.61 -3.26 -4.83
C LEU A 118 9.13 -4.60 -4.28
N ALA A 119 9.32 -4.86 -2.99
CA ALA A 119 8.87 -6.10 -2.38
C ALA A 119 7.33 -6.25 -2.32
N ASP A 120 6.58 -5.20 -2.67
CA ASP A 120 5.13 -5.29 -2.88
C ASP A 120 4.80 -6.01 -4.20
N LEU A 121 5.74 -6.04 -5.15
CA LEU A 121 5.62 -6.72 -6.44
C LEU A 121 6.02 -8.21 -6.38
N ASP A 122 6.83 -8.62 -5.41
CA ASP A 122 7.31 -10.00 -5.26
C ASP A 122 6.18 -11.01 -5.03
N ALA A 123 6.31 -12.26 -5.47
CA ALA A 123 5.29 -13.27 -5.21
C ALA A 123 5.10 -13.56 -3.71
N LEU A 124 3.90 -14.01 -3.31
CA LEU A 124 3.67 -14.51 -1.96
C LEU A 124 4.46 -15.81 -1.76
N VAL A 125 5.21 -15.89 -0.66
CA VAL A 125 5.85 -17.13 -0.23
C VAL A 125 4.81 -18.01 0.45
N PHE A 126 4.71 -19.26 0.03
CA PHE A 126 3.86 -20.28 0.63
C PHE A 126 4.63 -21.09 1.67
N VAL A 127 4.04 -21.25 2.85
CA VAL A 127 4.50 -22.17 3.90
C VAL A 127 3.33 -23.07 4.32
N PRO A 128 3.40 -24.38 4.08
CA PRO A 128 2.33 -25.30 4.49
C PRO A 128 2.30 -25.43 6.02
N TYR A 129 1.10 -25.60 6.59
CA TYR A 129 0.93 -25.64 8.05
C TYR A 129 1.75 -26.73 8.72
N ILE A 130 1.93 -27.89 8.07
CA ILE A 130 2.73 -29.00 8.59
C ILE A 130 4.20 -28.65 8.83
N GLN A 131 4.72 -27.59 8.21
CA GLN A 131 6.10 -27.14 8.40
C GLN A 131 6.23 -26.10 9.51
N ILE A 132 5.11 -25.62 10.07
CA ILE A 132 5.06 -24.59 11.10
C ILE A 132 5.08 -25.27 12.46
N VAL A 133 6.12 -24.99 13.23
CA VAL A 133 6.29 -25.47 14.60
C VAL A 133 5.55 -24.56 15.58
N ASN A 134 5.64 -23.25 15.35
CA ASN A 134 5.00 -22.25 16.22
C ASN A 134 4.78 -20.94 15.48
N ILE A 135 3.78 -20.18 15.93
CA ILE A 135 3.56 -18.79 15.52
C ILE A 135 3.19 -17.97 16.74
N ARG A 136 3.87 -16.83 16.92
CA ARG A 136 3.63 -15.95 18.07
C ARG A 136 3.74 -14.48 17.71
N ILE A 137 3.06 -13.67 18.51
CA ILE A 137 3.19 -12.22 18.47
C ILE A 137 4.24 -11.82 19.50
N ILE A 138 5.26 -11.09 19.05
CA ILE A 138 6.30 -10.53 19.89
C ILE A 138 6.06 -9.03 19.99
N GLU A 139 5.93 -8.52 21.20
CA GLU A 139 5.86 -7.07 21.43
C GLU A 139 7.25 -6.45 21.24
N SER A 140 7.30 -5.30 20.57
CA SER A 140 8.53 -4.55 20.37
C SER A 140 8.32 -3.11 20.80
N ASN A 141 9.20 -2.62 21.69
CA ASN A 141 9.09 -1.30 22.30
C ASN A 141 8.98 -0.14 21.29
N TRP A 142 9.51 -0.30 20.08
CA TRP A 142 9.57 0.78 19.07
C TRP A 142 8.77 0.53 17.79
N LEU A 143 8.50 -0.73 17.45
CA LEU A 143 7.91 -1.09 16.15
C LEU A 143 6.56 -1.82 16.30
N GLY A 144 6.01 -1.84 17.51
CA GLY A 144 4.75 -2.49 17.83
C GLY A 144 4.81 -4.02 17.75
N PRO A 145 3.65 -4.70 17.82
CA PRO A 145 3.57 -6.15 17.81
C PRO A 145 4.01 -6.70 16.45
N ARG A 146 4.87 -7.72 16.46
CA ARG A 146 5.39 -8.38 15.25
C ARG A 146 5.02 -9.86 15.25
N LEU A 147 4.82 -10.44 14.07
CA LEU A 147 4.63 -11.89 13.93
C LEU A 147 5.99 -12.57 13.78
N GLU A 148 6.24 -13.57 14.60
CA GLU A 148 7.35 -14.50 14.43
C GLU A 148 6.81 -15.87 14.06
N LEU A 149 7.38 -16.42 12.98
CA LEU A 149 7.08 -17.75 12.46
C LEU A 149 8.26 -18.67 12.74
N GLU A 150 8.01 -19.78 13.40
CA GLU A 150 8.96 -20.86 13.61
C GLU A 150 8.59 -22.04 12.71
N THR A 151 9.50 -22.40 11.82
CA THR A 151 9.38 -23.57 10.95
C THR A 151 10.48 -24.57 11.24
N PHE A 152 10.41 -25.78 10.68
CA PHE A 152 11.52 -26.75 10.77
C PHE A 152 12.86 -26.22 10.24
N GLN A 153 12.83 -25.21 9.36
CA GLN A 153 14.04 -24.60 8.78
C GLN A 153 14.61 -23.46 9.64
N GLY A 154 13.89 -23.02 10.67
CA GLY A 154 14.29 -21.95 11.56
C GLY A 154 13.20 -20.92 11.84
N ARG A 155 13.59 -19.88 12.58
CA ARG A 155 12.73 -18.77 13.01
C ARG A 155 12.91 -17.55 12.12
N GLU A 156 11.80 -16.94 11.71
CA GLU A 156 11.82 -15.67 10.99
C GLU A 156 10.76 -14.69 11.51
N ILE A 157 11.13 -13.41 11.58
CA ILE A 157 10.19 -12.33 11.85
C ILE A 157 9.55 -11.91 10.53
N LEU A 158 8.22 -11.96 10.47
CA LEU A 158 7.42 -11.60 9.31
C LEU A 158 7.30 -10.07 9.19
N THR A 159 8.41 -9.40 8.88
CA THR A 159 8.53 -7.93 8.88
C THR A 159 7.52 -7.23 7.99
N MET A 160 7.16 -7.81 6.84
CA MET A 160 6.13 -7.27 5.94
C MET A 160 4.72 -7.30 6.51
N LEU A 161 4.48 -8.07 7.56
CA LEU A 161 3.20 -8.14 8.26
C LEU A 161 3.12 -7.18 9.44
N ASN A 162 4.20 -6.43 9.75
CA ASN A 162 4.17 -5.43 10.83
C ASN A 162 3.11 -4.35 10.62
N VAL A 163 2.81 -4.02 9.36
CA VAL A 163 1.77 -3.06 8.96
C VAL A 163 0.34 -3.54 9.27
N LEU A 164 0.15 -4.83 9.55
CA LEU A 164 -1.16 -5.36 9.91
C LEU A 164 -1.53 -4.94 11.33
N SER A 165 -2.82 -4.74 11.55
CA SER A 165 -3.36 -4.47 12.89
C SER A 165 -3.13 -5.66 13.83
N ARG A 166 -3.11 -5.41 15.13
CA ARG A 166 -3.00 -6.47 16.15
C ARG A 166 -4.07 -7.55 15.99
N LYS A 167 -5.33 -7.15 15.75
CA LYS A 167 -6.46 -8.07 15.51
C LYS A 167 -6.21 -9.00 14.31
N GLN A 168 -5.67 -8.46 13.21
CA GLN A 168 -5.32 -9.28 12.03
C GLN A 168 -4.19 -10.26 12.33
N LYS A 169 -3.17 -9.84 13.09
CA LYS A 169 -2.08 -10.71 13.52
C LYS A 169 -2.57 -11.83 14.44
N GLU A 170 -3.45 -11.51 15.38
CA GLU A 170 -4.11 -12.48 16.27
C GLU A 170 -4.94 -13.49 15.46
N GLN A 171 -5.69 -13.02 14.46
CA GLN A 171 -6.45 -13.88 13.56
C GLN A 171 -5.54 -14.84 12.77
N ILE A 172 -4.41 -14.35 12.24
CA ILE A 172 -3.42 -15.21 11.55
C ILE A 172 -2.89 -16.28 12.50
N CYS A 173 -2.50 -15.89 13.72
CA CYS A 173 -2.04 -16.84 14.73
C CYS A 173 -3.11 -17.89 15.05
N GLN A 174 -4.37 -17.49 15.18
CA GLN A 174 -5.47 -18.40 15.48
C GLN A 174 -5.68 -19.39 14.34
N THR A 175 -5.73 -18.92 13.08
CA THR A 175 -5.89 -19.79 11.91
C THR A 175 -4.71 -20.78 11.78
N VAL A 176 -3.48 -20.31 11.94
CA VAL A 176 -2.30 -21.18 11.85
C VAL A 176 -2.30 -22.25 12.94
N LYS A 177 -2.73 -21.91 14.17
CA LYS A 177 -2.89 -22.90 15.25
C LYS A 177 -3.99 -23.91 14.90
N GLU A 178 -5.18 -23.43 14.53
CA GLU A 178 -6.33 -24.29 14.20
C GLU A 178 -6.02 -25.35 13.12
N TYR A 179 -5.24 -25.00 12.10
CA TYR A 179 -4.95 -25.90 10.98
C TYR A 179 -3.56 -26.57 11.02
N GLY A 180 -2.67 -26.15 11.91
CA GLY A 180 -1.25 -26.54 11.86
C GLY A 180 -0.63 -27.04 13.14
N ILE A 181 -1.24 -26.77 14.31
CA ILE A 181 -0.70 -27.09 15.64
C ILE A 181 -1.82 -27.60 16.54
#